data_AF-A0A7C0WF83-F1
#
_entry.id   AF-A0A7C0WF83-F1
#
_cell.length_a   1.000
_cell.length_b   1.000
_cell.length_c   1.000
_cell.angle_alpha   90.00
_cell.angle_beta   90.00
_cell.angle_gamma   90.00
#
_symmetry.space_group_name_H-M   'P 1'
#
loop_
_entity.id
_entity.type
_entity.pdbx_description
1 polymer ?
#
loop_
_entity_poly.entity_id
_entity_poly.type
_entity_poly.pdbx_seq_one_letter_code
_entity_poly.pdbx_strand_id
1 'polypeptide(L)'
;MFKDPEVEKLHQKLEDIVKFLNLERKKKRIKELEQEQQSPDFWNNPEEAQKKSQELSHLKKEIEEIEKIKDDLKYLKELEELKDEDTEILEEFEKEKKRLLKQIEELEVKATLNSPEDKKNAILTIHPGAGGTESQDWAQ
;
A
#
# COMPACT_ATOMS: atom_id res chain seq x y z
N MET A 1 6.47 15.83 -10.67
CA MET A 1 6.51 16.53 -9.39
C MET A 1 5.10 17.06 -9.15
N PHE A 2 4.53 16.74 -8.00
CA PHE A 2 3.21 17.24 -7.61
C PHE A 2 3.33 18.70 -7.16
N LYS A 3 2.29 19.50 -7.44
CA LYS A 3 2.21 20.89 -6.99
C LYS A 3 1.76 20.97 -5.53
N ASP A 4 0.93 20.04 -5.10
CA ASP A 4 0.42 19.91 -3.75
C ASP A 4 1.46 19.21 -2.86
N PRO A 5 1.96 19.89 -1.80
CA PRO A 5 3.01 19.36 -0.94
C PRO A 5 2.55 18.16 -0.09
N GLU A 6 1.26 17.99 0.15
CA GLU A 6 0.71 16.82 0.83
C GLU A 6 0.77 15.59 -0.08
N VAL A 7 0.42 15.76 -1.36
CA VAL A 7 0.47 14.69 -2.36
C VAL A 7 1.92 14.26 -2.63
N GLU A 8 2.85 15.20 -2.71
CA GLU A 8 4.28 14.88 -2.86
C GLU A 8 4.80 14.04 -1.66
N LYS A 9 4.36 14.35 -0.43
CA LYS A 9 4.70 13.54 0.75
C LYS A 9 4.11 12.13 0.68
N LEU A 10 2.86 11.99 0.23
CA LEU A 10 2.22 10.69 0.03
C LEU A 10 2.98 9.86 -1.01
N HIS A 11 3.39 10.48 -2.12
CA HIS A 11 4.20 9.84 -3.14
C HIS A 11 5.53 9.33 -2.57
N GLN A 12 6.27 10.17 -1.83
CA GLN A 12 7.54 9.77 -1.21
C GLN A 12 7.34 8.62 -0.22
N LYS A 13 6.29 8.69 0.62
CA LYS A 13 5.97 7.64 1.58
C LYS A 13 5.68 6.31 0.89
N LEU A 14 4.93 6.32 -0.21
CA LEU A 14 4.71 5.12 -1.01
C LEU A 14 6.02 4.56 -1.58
N GLU A 15 6.91 5.41 -2.10
CA GLU A 15 8.22 4.94 -2.59
C GLU A 15 9.04 4.26 -1.50
N ASP A 16 9.03 4.81 -0.29
CA ASP A 16 9.78 4.27 0.85
C ASP A 16 9.22 2.92 1.27
N ILE A 17 7.89 2.76 1.29
CA ILE A 17 7.23 1.47 1.52
C ILE A 17 7.60 0.46 0.43
N VAL A 18 7.58 0.87 -0.85
CA VAL A 18 7.97 0.00 -1.99
C VAL A 18 9.41 -0.48 -1.87
N LYS A 19 10.32 0.40 -1.47
CA LYS A 19 11.73 0.08 -1.22
C LYS A 19 11.88 -0.87 -0.03
N PHE A 20 11.19 -0.58 1.09
CA PHE A 20 11.19 -1.40 2.30
C PHE A 20 10.70 -2.82 2.03
N LEU A 21 9.60 -2.96 1.28
CA LEU A 21 9.02 -4.26 0.90
C LEU A 21 9.84 -5.00 -0.17
N ASN A 22 10.85 -4.35 -0.76
CA ASN A 22 11.70 -4.91 -1.81
C ASN A 22 10.86 -5.52 -2.95
N LEU A 23 9.97 -4.70 -3.50
CA LEU A 23 8.94 -5.11 -4.47
C LEU A 23 9.53 -5.89 -5.66
N GLU A 24 10.71 -5.49 -6.14
CA GLU A 24 11.41 -6.18 -7.24
C GLU A 24 11.79 -7.62 -6.89
N ARG A 25 12.24 -7.87 -5.65
CA ARG A 25 12.50 -9.23 -5.17
C ARG A 25 11.21 -10.04 -5.12
N LYS A 26 10.09 -9.44 -4.68
CA LYS A 26 8.77 -10.09 -4.66
C LYS A 26 8.28 -10.43 -6.07
N LYS A 27 8.43 -9.51 -7.04
CA LYS A 27 8.12 -9.76 -8.47
C LYS A 27 8.93 -10.92 -9.03
N LYS A 28 10.23 -11.00 -8.69
CA LYS A 28 11.08 -12.13 -9.09
C LYS A 28 10.58 -13.44 -8.48
N ARG A 29 10.25 -13.46 -7.19
CA ARG A 29 9.73 -14.66 -6.50
C ARG A 29 8.40 -15.14 -7.12
N ILE A 30 7.51 -14.23 -7.50
CA ILE A 30 6.28 -14.58 -8.24
C ILE A 30 6.62 -15.33 -9.53
N LYS A 31 7.55 -14.79 -10.34
CA LYS A 31 7.95 -15.44 -11.60
C LYS A 31 8.55 -16.83 -11.37
N GLU A 32 9.38 -16.98 -10.35
CA GLU A 32 9.94 -18.28 -9.95
C GLU A 32 8.83 -19.27 -9.58
N LEU A 33 7.88 -18.87 -8.72
CA LEU A 33 6.75 -19.71 -8.31
C LEU A 33 5.83 -20.08 -9.49
N GLU A 34 5.59 -19.16 -10.42
CA GLU A 34 4.82 -19.42 -11.64
C GLU A 34 5.53 -20.40 -12.57
N GLN A 35 6.86 -20.34 -12.68
CA GLN A 35 7.65 -21.31 -13.43
C GLN A 35 7.64 -22.68 -12.75
N GLU A 36 7.76 -22.72 -11.41
CA GLU A 36 7.66 -23.96 -10.65
C GLU A 36 6.30 -24.64 -10.86
N GLN A 37 5.19 -23.89 -10.87
CA GLN A 37 3.84 -24.42 -11.12
C GLN A 37 3.65 -25.04 -12.51
N GLN A 38 4.48 -24.67 -13.49
CA GLN A 38 4.45 -25.26 -14.84
C GLN A 38 5.15 -26.62 -14.89
N SER A 39 5.94 -26.97 -13.87
CA SER A 39 6.59 -28.27 -13.79
C SER A 39 5.57 -29.39 -13.53
N PRO A 40 5.60 -30.50 -14.29
CA PRO A 40 4.77 -31.68 -14.01
C PRO A 40 4.97 -32.20 -12.58
N ASP A 41 6.18 -32.06 -12.04
CA ASP A 41 6.54 -32.57 -10.73
C ASP A 41 6.04 -31.71 -9.57
N PHE A 42 5.57 -30.49 -9.85
CA PHE A 42 5.06 -29.57 -8.82
C PHE A 42 3.91 -30.19 -8.03
N TRP A 43 3.04 -30.92 -8.73
CA TRP A 43 1.85 -31.55 -8.16
C TRP A 43 2.12 -32.90 -7.49
N ASN A 44 3.35 -33.43 -7.57
CA ASN A 44 3.73 -34.69 -6.92
C ASN A 44 3.74 -34.58 -5.39
N ASN A 45 3.88 -33.36 -4.84
CA ASN A 45 3.76 -33.10 -3.41
C ASN A 45 2.65 -32.05 -3.14
N PRO A 46 1.42 -32.49 -2.85
CA PRO A 46 0.28 -31.60 -2.64
C PRO A 46 0.47 -30.56 -1.52
N GLU A 47 1.15 -30.92 -0.43
CA GLU A 47 1.39 -29.99 0.70
C GLU A 47 2.32 -28.84 0.29
N GLU A 48 3.42 -29.14 -0.40
CA GLU A 48 4.35 -28.12 -0.89
C GLU A 48 3.73 -27.28 -2.02
N ALA A 49 2.96 -27.92 -2.91
CA ALA A 49 2.20 -27.22 -3.95
C ALA A 49 1.21 -26.21 -3.36
N GLN A 50 0.50 -26.60 -2.30
CA GLN A 50 -0.45 -25.73 -1.60
C GLN A 50 0.25 -24.54 -0.95
N LYS A 51 1.34 -24.76 -0.21
CA LYS A 51 2.13 -23.69 0.43
C LYS A 51 2.63 -22.67 -0.59
N LYS A 52 3.24 -23.14 -1.68
CA LYS A 52 3.77 -22.29 -2.75
C LYS A 52 2.68 -21.53 -3.49
N SER A 53 1.51 -22.15 -3.70
CA SER A 53 0.36 -21.48 -4.31
C SER A 53 -0.24 -20.40 -3.41
N GLN A 54 -0.26 -20.61 -2.09
CA GLN A 54 -0.65 -19.60 -1.12
C GLN A 54 0.35 -18.44 -1.08
N GLU A 55 1.66 -18.74 -1.08
CA GLU A 55 2.73 -17.73 -1.19
C GLU A 55 2.54 -16.87 -2.44
N LEU A 56 2.35 -17.51 -3.61
CA LEU A 56 2.11 -16.83 -4.88
C LEU A 56 0.88 -15.92 -4.83
N SER A 57 -0.24 -16.41 -4.32
CA SER A 57 -1.48 -15.65 -4.19
C SER A 57 -1.31 -14.43 -3.28
N HIS A 58 -0.61 -14.59 -2.16
CA HIS A 58 -0.33 -13.50 -1.24
C HIS A 58 0.56 -12.43 -1.87
N LEU A 59 1.67 -12.85 -2.49
CA LEU A 59 2.58 -11.92 -3.17
C LEU A 59 1.89 -11.18 -4.31
N LYS A 60 1.07 -11.85 -5.12
CA LYS A 60 0.32 -11.19 -6.21
C LYS A 60 -0.62 -10.11 -5.69
N LYS A 61 -1.40 -10.40 -4.64
CA LYS A 61 -2.33 -9.44 -4.03
C LYS A 61 -1.61 -8.21 -3.50
N GLU A 62 -0.48 -8.40 -2.83
CA GLU A 62 0.30 -7.29 -2.28
C GLU A 62 0.86 -6.39 -3.40
N ILE A 63 1.36 -6.98 -4.48
CA ILE A 63 1.84 -6.21 -5.63
C ILE A 63 0.70 -5.48 -6.32
N GLU A 64 -0.45 -6.14 -6.52
CA GLU A 64 -1.63 -5.53 -7.13
C GLU A 64 -2.13 -4.33 -6.32
N GLU A 65 -2.16 -4.43 -4.99
CA GLU A 65 -2.54 -3.31 -4.11
C GLU A 65 -1.60 -2.11 -4.30
N ILE A 66 -0.29 -2.35 -4.35
CA ILE A 66 0.72 -1.30 -4.54
C ILE A 66 0.63 -0.66 -5.92
N GLU A 67 0.52 -1.46 -6.98
CA GLU A 67 0.42 -0.94 -8.35
C GLU A 67 -0.88 -0.15 -8.54
N LYS A 68 -1.98 -0.57 -7.90
CA LYS A 68 -3.23 0.22 -7.89
C LYS A 68 -3.06 1.59 -7.25
N ILE A 69 -2.38 1.68 -6.10
CA ILE A 69 -2.12 2.98 -5.44
C ILE A 69 -1.23 3.87 -6.33
N LYS A 70 -0.24 3.29 -7.05
CA LYS A 70 0.58 4.04 -8.00
C LYS A 70 -0.25 4.60 -9.15
N ASP A 71 -1.18 3.82 -9.69
CA ASP A 71 -2.06 4.28 -10.77
C ASP A 71 -3.03 5.35 -10.28
N ASP A 72 -3.58 5.18 -9.08
CA ASP A 72 -4.41 6.20 -8.43
C ASP A 72 -3.63 7.51 -8.19
N LEU A 73 -2.34 7.44 -7.82
CA LEU A 73 -1.49 8.63 -7.70
C LEU A 73 -1.26 9.33 -9.04
N LYS A 74 -1.15 8.58 -10.15
CA LYS A 74 -1.06 9.19 -11.49
C LYS A 74 -2.37 9.90 -11.84
N TYR A 75 -3.50 9.26 -11.56
CA TYR A 75 -4.81 9.88 -11.75
C TYR A 75 -4.97 11.16 -10.91
N LEU A 76 -4.59 11.11 -9.63
CA LEU A 76 -4.61 12.30 -8.77
C LEU A 76 -3.72 13.43 -9.32
N LYS A 77 -2.60 13.10 -9.96
CA LYS A 77 -1.75 14.08 -10.63
C LYS A 77 -2.45 14.73 -11.82
N GLU A 78 -3.16 13.95 -12.63
CA GLU A 78 -3.95 14.47 -13.76
C GLU A 78 -5.05 15.43 -13.26
N LEU A 79 -5.73 15.06 -12.17
CA LEU A 79 -6.70 15.95 -11.53
C LEU A 79 -6.05 17.24 -10.98
N GLU A 80 -4.85 17.16 -10.42
CA GLU A 80 -4.10 18.32 -9.94
C GLU A 80 -3.78 19.33 -11.04
N GLU A 81 -3.55 18.85 -12.26
CA GLU A 81 -3.25 19.70 -13.41
C GLU A 81 -4.49 20.49 -13.88
N LEU A 82 -5.70 19.99 -13.61
CA LEU A 82 -6.97 20.53 -14.11
C LEU A 82 -7.83 21.19 -13.01
N LYS A 83 -7.54 20.99 -11.73
CA LYS A 83 -8.40 21.41 -10.60
C LYS A 83 -8.68 22.91 -10.51
N ASP A 84 -7.81 23.75 -11.08
CA ASP A 84 -8.00 25.22 -11.08
C ASP A 84 -8.99 25.68 -12.18
N GLU A 85 -9.36 24.79 -13.11
CA GLU A 85 -10.25 25.09 -14.24
C GLU A 85 -11.73 24.80 -13.92
N ASP A 86 -12.00 23.88 -12.98
CA ASP A 86 -13.35 23.43 -12.63
C ASP A 86 -13.46 23.05 -11.15
N THR A 87 -14.53 23.53 -10.50
CA THR A 87 -14.81 23.23 -9.09
C THR A 87 -15.15 21.76 -8.87
N GLU A 88 -15.79 21.09 -9.83
CA GLU A 88 -16.09 19.65 -9.73
C GLU A 88 -14.80 18.81 -9.72
N ILE A 89 -13.80 19.22 -10.51
CA ILE A 89 -12.48 18.57 -10.56
C ILE A 89 -11.72 18.79 -9.24
N LEU A 90 -11.82 19.99 -8.65
CA LEU A 90 -11.23 20.26 -7.34
C LEU A 90 -11.84 19.37 -6.24
N GLU A 91 -13.17 19.19 -6.25
CA GLU A 91 -13.85 18.30 -5.31
C GLU A 91 -13.42 16.83 -5.48
N GLU A 92 -13.26 16.39 -6.73
CA GLU A 92 -12.76 15.05 -7.03
C GLU A 92 -11.31 14.87 -6.58
N PHE A 93 -10.44 15.85 -6.83
CA PHE A 93 -9.05 15.86 -6.38
C PHE A 93 -8.96 15.70 -4.86
N GLU A 94 -9.72 16.50 -4.10
CA GLU A 94 -9.71 16.42 -2.63
C GLU A 94 -10.26 15.09 -2.11
N LYS A 95 -11.27 14.52 -2.78
CA LYS A 95 -11.80 13.20 -2.45
C LYS A 95 -10.76 12.10 -2.66
N GLU A 96 -10.06 12.12 -3.80
CA GLU A 96 -9.06 11.09 -4.09
C GLU A 96 -7.77 11.24 -3.32
N LYS A 97 -7.37 12.46 -3.00
CA LYS A 97 -6.28 12.71 -2.04
C LYS A 97 -6.59 12.06 -0.69
N LYS A 98 -7.79 12.28 -0.13
CA LYS A 98 -8.21 11.67 1.14
C LYS A 98 -8.30 10.15 1.07
N ARG A 99 -8.74 9.59 -0.06
CA ARG A 99 -8.77 8.14 -0.27
C ARG A 99 -7.36 7.56 -0.27
N LEU A 100 -6.45 8.16 -1.04
CA LEU A 100 -5.07 7.69 -1.17
C LEU A 100 -4.30 7.80 0.14
N LEU A 101 -4.52 8.84 0.93
CA LEU A 101 -3.94 8.99 2.26
C LEU A 101 -4.27 7.76 3.13
N LYS A 102 -5.54 7.38 3.21
CA LYS A 102 -5.96 6.20 3.98
C LYS A 102 -5.36 4.90 3.46
N GLN A 103 -5.33 4.72 2.13
CA GLN A 103 -4.76 3.51 1.53
C GLN A 103 -3.26 3.37 1.81
N ILE A 104 -2.51 4.47 1.76
CA ILE A 104 -1.07 4.47 2.03
C ILE A 104 -0.79 4.24 3.52
N GLU A 105 -1.60 4.78 4.43
CA GLU A 105 -1.51 4.49 5.88
C GLU A 105 -1.79 3.02 6.18
N GLU A 106 -2.86 2.45 5.61
CA GLU A 106 -3.16 1.03 5.77
C GLU A 106 -2.04 0.14 5.21
N LEU A 107 -1.49 0.51 4.05
CA LEU A 107 -0.36 -0.20 3.45
C LEU A 107 0.89 -0.14 4.33
N GLU A 108 1.19 1.00 4.95
CA GLU A 108 2.33 1.16 5.86
C GLU A 108 2.20 0.25 7.08
N VAL A 109 1.01 0.18 7.68
CA VAL A 109 0.73 -0.72 8.81
C VAL A 109 0.92 -2.18 8.38
N LYS A 110 0.34 -2.58 7.24
CA LYS A 110 0.53 -3.93 6.69
C LYS A 110 1.99 -4.24 6.39
N ALA A 111 2.73 -3.29 5.84
CA ALA A 111 4.13 -3.46 5.47
C ALA A 111 5.01 -3.68 6.70
N THR A 112 4.77 -2.92 7.76
CA THR A 112 5.48 -3.05 9.03
C THR A 112 5.21 -4.42 9.65
N LEU A 113 3.93 -4.80 9.77
CA LEU A 113 3.49 -6.07 10.40
C LEU A 113 3.86 -7.33 9.61
N ASN A 114 4.21 -7.22 8.33
CA ASN A 114 4.62 -8.35 7.47
C ASN A 114 6.14 -8.62 7.50
N SER A 115 6.89 -7.96 8.38
CA SER A 115 8.31 -8.26 8.58
C SER A 115 8.48 -9.72 9.08
N PRO A 116 9.50 -10.47 8.64
CA PRO A 116 9.73 -11.86 9.06
C PRO A 116 9.82 -12.03 10.59
N GLU A 117 10.21 -10.96 11.30
CA GLU A 117 10.37 -10.89 12.75
C GLU A 117 9.06 -10.59 13.51
N ASP A 118 8.02 -10.07 12.82
CA ASP A 118 6.73 -9.63 13.40
C ASP A 118 5.65 -10.72 13.46
N LYS A 119 5.98 -11.99 13.15
CA LYS A 119 5.09 -13.15 13.43
C LYS A 119 4.88 -13.43 14.94
N LYS A 120 5.22 -12.48 15.82
CA LYS A 120 5.00 -12.54 17.26
C LYS A 120 4.08 -11.38 17.66
N ASN A 121 3.09 -11.67 18.50
CA ASN A 121 2.13 -10.69 19.00
C ASN A 121 2.83 -9.45 19.57
N ALA A 122 2.62 -8.28 18.96
CA ALA A 122 3.02 -7.00 19.52
C ALA A 122 1.81 -6.34 20.21
N ILE A 123 1.95 -6.02 21.49
CA ILE A 123 1.00 -5.16 22.21
C ILE A 123 1.41 -3.72 21.89
N LEU A 124 0.55 -3.02 21.15
CA LEU A 124 0.73 -1.60 20.86
C LEU A 124 0.03 -0.77 21.95
N THR A 125 0.83 -0.13 22.80
CA THR A 125 0.36 0.90 23.73
C THR A 125 0.67 2.27 23.13
N ILE A 126 -0.35 3.00 22.71
CA ILE A 126 -0.21 4.38 22.25
C ILE A 126 -0.18 5.29 23.48
N HIS A 127 0.95 5.95 23.72
CA HIS A 127 1.05 7.07 24.66
C HIS A 127 0.83 8.38 23.89
N PRO A 128 -0.27 9.12 24.11
CA PRO A 128 -0.36 10.50 23.64
C PRO A 128 0.66 11.34 24.40
N GLY A 129 1.73 11.75 23.72
CA GLY A 129 2.71 12.70 24.23
C GLY A 129 2.04 14.05 24.49
N ALA A 130 2.26 14.59 25.69
CA ALA A 130 1.59 15.77 26.22
C ALA A 130 1.66 16.99 25.29
N GLY A 131 0.50 17.55 24.96
CA GLY A 131 0.36 18.81 24.24
C GLY A 131 -1.09 19.28 24.19
N GLY A 132 -1.51 20.03 25.22
CA GLY A 132 -2.54 21.06 25.10
C GLY A 132 -4.00 20.60 25.03
N THR A 133 -4.72 20.83 26.12
CA THR A 133 -6.17 20.87 26.26
C THR A 133 -6.85 21.69 25.15
N GLU A 134 -8.05 21.28 24.72
CA GLU A 134 -9.04 21.97 23.87
C GLU A 134 -9.15 21.50 22.41
N SER A 135 -9.92 20.42 22.22
CA SER A 135 -10.89 20.32 21.12
C SER A 135 -12.07 19.48 21.62
N GLN A 136 -12.93 20.15 22.39
CA GLN A 136 -14.34 19.78 22.49
C GLN A 136 -15.06 20.22 21.20
N ASP A 137 -16.22 19.58 21.00
CA ASP A 137 -17.32 19.90 20.06
C ASP A 137 -17.21 19.24 18.67
N TRP A 138 -17.85 18.08 18.45
CA TRP A 138 -19.29 17.75 18.30
C TRP A 138 -19.53 17.47 16.80
N ALA A 139 -19.72 16.22 16.37
CA ALA A 139 -20.95 15.43 16.50
C ALA A 139 -22.20 16.20 16.04
N GLN A 140 -22.45 16.18 14.73
CA GLN A 140 -23.78 16.17 14.13
C GLN A 140 -23.80 15.20 12.96
#